data_AF-A0A6P6GDM5-F1
#
_entry.id   AF-A0A6P6GDM5-F1
#
_cell.length_a   1.000
_cell.length_b   1.000
_cell.length_c   1.000
_cell.angle_alpha   90.00
_cell.angle_beta   90.00
_cell.angle_gamma   90.00
#
_symmetry.space_group_name_H-M   'P 1'
#
loop_
_entity.id
_entity.type
_entity.pdbx_description
1 polymer ?
#
loop_
_entity_poly.entity_id
_entity_poly.type
_entity_poly.pdbx_seq_one_letter_code
_entity_poly.pdbx_strand_id
1 'polypeptide(L)'
;LKLIKDGTIQASNDFPEGGPVFDASPKQAPPAENTESFVDDVEPAQLSDPDPSSFSFEYVTFQNIMIDSNHRGAGISLSNALRTSIENVYVAHFSTTGINVHPSSSETYISNSFLGQHPTAGRDPHEGNFTGTAINLSGTNNALTDVVLFSSAVGVDVSGHGNTLSGVHCYNKATRFGGTGIYLRKSGLGQNRIINSYLDYTGIVAEDPLQLHVSNSFFRGDAFVALKSVKGVVSGVNIVDNTFSGSSKGTGIVQLQQSNGPFKKLIKLLWTGNSVEGMNNKATVAKGAVQGNGTSFTVDFNPVLLFPNRIRHVQYSLIATNGAFPNHVLRSVSNNRVVVATNVPVSATVFATVDQN
;
A
#
# COMPACT_ATOMS: atom_id res chain seq x y z
N LEU A 1 -35.76 1.95 -11.69
CA LEU A 1 -35.77 0.59 -12.30
C LEU A 1 -34.40 0.28 -12.89
N LYS A 2 -34.03 -0.99 -13.06
CA LYS A 2 -32.86 -1.38 -13.86
C LYS A 2 -33.30 -1.57 -15.31
N LEU A 3 -32.53 -1.07 -16.26
CA LEU A 3 -32.74 -1.34 -17.68
C LEU A 3 -31.61 -2.23 -18.19
N ILE A 4 -31.95 -3.25 -18.97
CA ILE A 4 -30.96 -3.96 -19.77
C ILE A 4 -30.95 -3.30 -21.14
N LYS A 5 -29.84 -2.68 -21.52
CA LYS A 5 -29.67 -2.01 -22.80
C LYS A 5 -28.28 -2.32 -23.34
N ASP A 6 -28.21 -2.80 -24.58
CA ASP A 6 -26.95 -3.07 -25.30
C ASP A 6 -25.98 -3.99 -24.53
N GLY A 7 -26.49 -4.94 -23.75
CA GLY A 7 -25.70 -5.85 -22.91
C GLY A 7 -25.28 -5.29 -21.54
N THR A 8 -25.71 -4.07 -21.22
CA THR A 8 -25.41 -3.37 -19.96
C THR A 8 -26.62 -3.36 -19.04
N ILE A 9 -26.38 -3.63 -17.76
CA ILE A 9 -27.36 -3.41 -16.68
C ILE A 9 -27.16 -1.99 -16.16
N GLN A 10 -28.06 -1.10 -16.55
CA GLN A 10 -27.97 0.33 -16.28
C GLN A 10 -28.98 0.77 -15.23
N ALA A 11 -28.53 1.57 -14.27
CA ALA A 11 -29.39 2.28 -13.33
C ALA A 11 -30.19 3.36 -14.07
N SER A 12 -31.52 3.37 -13.93
CA SER A 12 -32.37 4.42 -14.49
C SER A 12 -32.06 5.81 -13.90
N ASN A 13 -32.51 6.87 -14.57
CA ASN A 13 -32.41 8.24 -14.03
C ASN A 13 -33.09 8.41 -12.66
N ASP A 14 -34.12 7.62 -12.37
CA ASP A 14 -34.84 7.62 -11.09
C ASP A 14 -34.31 6.58 -10.09
N PHE A 15 -33.12 6.02 -10.32
CA PHE A 15 -32.53 5.03 -9.40
C PHE A 15 -32.18 5.70 -8.04
N PRO A 16 -32.36 5.04 -6.89
CA PRO A 16 -32.04 5.64 -5.60
C PRO A 16 -30.58 6.11 -5.52
N GLU A 17 -30.35 7.29 -4.93
CA GLU A 17 -28.98 7.78 -4.71
C GLU A 17 -28.25 6.90 -3.69
N GLY A 18 -26.99 6.60 -3.96
CA GLY A 18 -26.12 5.80 -3.10
C GLY A 18 -26.43 4.29 -3.06
N GLY A 19 -27.63 3.85 -3.47
CA GLY A 19 -28.00 2.44 -3.50
C GLY A 19 -27.14 1.62 -4.49
N PRO A 20 -26.83 0.35 -4.19
CA PRO A 20 -26.09 -0.50 -5.13
C PRO A 20 -26.99 -1.01 -6.25
N VAL A 21 -26.44 -1.15 -7.46
CA VAL A 21 -27.14 -1.85 -8.54
C VAL A 21 -27.39 -3.30 -8.14
N PHE A 22 -26.41 -4.01 -7.61
CA PHE A 22 -26.58 -5.36 -7.07
C PHE A 22 -26.34 -5.37 -5.57
N ASP A 23 -27.32 -5.89 -4.82
CA ASP A 23 -27.26 -6.00 -3.37
C ASP A 23 -27.41 -7.46 -2.95
N ALA A 24 -26.33 -8.05 -2.43
CA ALA A 24 -26.35 -9.31 -1.72
C ALA A 24 -26.13 -9.01 -0.23
N SER A 25 -27.17 -8.45 0.40
CA SER A 25 -27.20 -8.09 1.81
C SER A 25 -28.50 -8.58 2.46
N PRO A 26 -28.49 -8.95 3.75
CA PRO A 26 -29.71 -9.36 4.43
C PRO A 26 -30.64 -8.15 4.61
N LYS A 27 -31.95 -8.40 4.61
CA LYS A 27 -32.97 -7.34 4.82
C LYS A 27 -32.86 -6.64 6.18
N GLN A 28 -32.15 -7.24 7.13
CA GLN A 28 -31.90 -6.72 8.46
C GLN A 28 -30.39 -6.62 8.64
N ALA A 29 -29.91 -5.45 9.10
CA ALA A 29 -28.49 -5.27 9.38
C ALA A 29 -28.05 -6.26 10.46
N PRO A 30 -26.89 -6.92 10.31
CA PRO A 30 -26.35 -7.75 11.38
C PRO A 30 -26.15 -6.89 12.65
N PRO A 31 -26.24 -7.49 13.85
CA PRO A 31 -25.84 -6.81 15.07
C PRO A 31 -24.41 -6.29 14.92
N ALA A 32 -24.15 -5.08 15.42
CA ALA A 32 -22.84 -4.45 15.32
C ALA A 32 -21.77 -5.41 15.84
N GLU A 33 -20.78 -5.72 15.00
CA GLU A 33 -19.62 -6.51 15.43
C GLU A 33 -18.94 -5.82 16.60
N ASN A 34 -18.57 -6.63 17.60
CA ASN A 34 -17.75 -6.16 18.71
C ASN A 34 -16.48 -5.55 18.11
N THR A 35 -16.31 -4.25 18.31
CA THR A 35 -15.08 -3.55 17.97
C THR A 35 -13.93 -4.29 18.63
N GLU A 36 -13.11 -4.99 17.85
CA GLU A 36 -11.92 -5.63 18.37
C GLU A 36 -11.12 -4.59 19.15
N SER A 37 -10.94 -4.87 20.43
CA SER A 37 -10.17 -4.02 21.33
C SER A 37 -8.72 -4.07 20.89
N PHE A 38 -8.20 -2.92 20.49
CA PHE A 38 -6.78 -2.68 20.32
C PHE A 38 -6.04 -3.11 21.59
N VAL A 39 -5.21 -4.13 21.49
CA VAL A 39 -4.18 -4.38 22.50
C VAL A 39 -3.09 -3.35 22.23
N ASP A 40 -2.78 -2.50 23.22
CA ASP A 40 -1.71 -1.49 23.15
C ASP A 40 -0.31 -2.13 23.04
N ASP A 41 -0.22 -3.44 23.26
CA ASP A 41 0.95 -4.26 23.01
C ASP A 41 0.92 -4.87 21.62
N VAL A 42 2.10 -5.06 21.01
CA VAL A 42 2.30 -5.62 19.65
C VAL A 42 2.02 -7.13 19.61
N GLU A 43 1.03 -7.57 20.38
CA GLU A 43 0.33 -8.82 20.15
C GLU A 43 -0.59 -8.57 18.94
N PRO A 44 -0.55 -9.41 17.88
CA PRO A 44 -1.63 -9.37 16.89
C PRO A 44 -2.94 -9.48 17.67
N ALA A 45 -3.91 -8.61 17.40
CA ALA A 45 -5.26 -8.82 17.92
C ALA A 45 -5.62 -10.29 17.66
N GLN A 46 -6.23 -10.97 18.63
CA GLN A 46 -6.77 -12.31 18.41
C GLN A 46 -7.88 -12.15 17.38
N LEU A 47 -7.51 -12.28 16.10
CA LEU A 47 -8.42 -12.21 14.97
C LEU A 47 -9.31 -13.45 15.10
N SER A 48 -10.57 -13.25 15.46
CA SER A 48 -11.55 -14.33 15.45
C SER A 48 -12.07 -14.51 14.03
N ASP A 49 -11.96 -15.73 13.51
CA ASP A 49 -12.67 -16.08 12.28
C ASP A 49 -14.19 -15.89 12.48
N PRO A 50 -14.91 -15.39 11.47
CA PRO A 50 -16.35 -15.24 11.55
C PRO A 50 -17.05 -16.59 11.72
N ASP A 51 -18.10 -16.63 12.54
CA ASP A 51 -18.95 -17.82 12.74
C ASP A 51 -19.60 -18.21 11.40
N PRO A 52 -19.43 -19.44 10.88
CA PRO A 52 -20.03 -19.88 9.62
C PRO A 52 -21.55 -19.70 9.54
N SER A 53 -22.25 -19.73 10.68
CA SER A 53 -23.70 -19.53 10.78
C SER A 53 -24.13 -18.07 10.61
N SER A 54 -23.19 -17.11 10.62
CA SER A 54 -23.46 -15.68 10.45
C SER A 54 -23.65 -15.24 8.99
N PHE A 55 -23.27 -16.09 8.03
CA PHE A 55 -23.38 -15.80 6.61
C PHE A 55 -24.78 -16.11 6.07
N SER A 56 -25.33 -15.16 5.33
CA SER A 56 -26.66 -15.29 4.70
C SER A 56 -26.57 -15.55 3.20
N PHE A 57 -25.42 -15.26 2.59
CA PHE A 57 -25.17 -15.42 1.17
C PHE A 57 -23.88 -16.21 0.99
N GLU A 58 -23.96 -17.33 0.29
CA GLU A 58 -22.80 -18.15 -0.02
C GLU A 58 -22.83 -18.55 -1.49
N TYR A 59 -21.67 -18.67 -2.14
CA TYR A 59 -21.53 -19.08 -3.55
C TYR A 59 -22.21 -18.13 -4.55
N VAL A 60 -22.39 -16.85 -4.19
CA VAL A 60 -22.89 -15.84 -5.11
C VAL A 60 -21.84 -15.59 -6.19
N THR A 61 -22.25 -15.56 -7.46
CA THR A 61 -21.35 -15.29 -8.59
C THR A 61 -21.89 -14.20 -9.47
N PHE A 62 -21.07 -13.20 -9.76
CA PHE A 62 -21.29 -12.17 -10.78
C PHE A 62 -20.26 -12.36 -11.88
N GLN A 63 -20.68 -12.65 -13.11
CA GLN A 63 -19.75 -12.98 -14.19
C GLN A 63 -20.20 -12.44 -15.54
N ASN A 64 -19.26 -11.89 -16.33
CA ASN A 64 -19.48 -11.45 -17.71
C ASN A 64 -20.58 -10.38 -17.86
N ILE A 65 -20.63 -9.44 -16.92
CA ILE A 65 -21.64 -8.37 -16.90
C ILE A 65 -21.03 -6.98 -16.90
N MET A 66 -21.67 -6.05 -17.62
CA MET A 66 -21.42 -4.63 -17.51
C MET A 66 -22.49 -3.98 -16.62
N ILE A 67 -22.04 -3.26 -15.59
CA ILE A 67 -22.86 -2.52 -14.63
C ILE A 67 -22.58 -1.04 -14.81
N ASP A 68 -23.61 -0.28 -15.15
CA ASP A 68 -23.56 1.18 -15.21
C ASP A 68 -24.45 1.78 -14.13
N SER A 69 -23.82 2.38 -13.11
CA SER A 69 -24.51 2.98 -11.96
C SER A 69 -25.05 4.39 -12.26
N ASN A 70 -24.89 4.90 -13.49
CA ASN A 70 -25.45 6.15 -14.03
C ASN A 70 -25.16 7.41 -13.17
N HIS A 71 -24.01 7.42 -12.49
CA HIS A 71 -23.59 8.41 -11.49
C HIS A 71 -24.58 8.61 -10.34
N ARG A 72 -25.40 7.61 -10.02
CA ARG A 72 -26.41 7.70 -8.96
C ARG A 72 -26.05 6.91 -7.72
N GLY A 73 -25.46 5.73 -7.87
CA GLY A 73 -25.25 4.82 -6.74
C GLY A 73 -23.97 4.01 -6.80
N ALA A 74 -23.96 2.90 -6.07
CA ALA A 74 -22.87 1.91 -6.07
C ALA A 74 -23.09 0.84 -7.16
N GLY A 75 -22.07 0.03 -7.43
CA GLY A 75 -22.18 -1.12 -8.35
C GLY A 75 -22.70 -2.36 -7.64
N ILE A 76 -21.81 -3.11 -6.97
CA ILE A 76 -22.11 -4.34 -6.23
C ILE A 76 -21.87 -4.11 -4.74
N SER A 77 -22.78 -4.56 -3.87
CA SER A 77 -22.63 -4.56 -2.41
C SER A 77 -22.81 -5.97 -1.86
N LEU A 78 -21.87 -6.43 -1.04
CA LEU A 78 -21.83 -7.75 -0.42
C LEU A 78 -21.76 -7.61 1.10
N SER A 79 -22.78 -8.09 1.80
CA SER A 79 -22.84 -8.11 3.27
C SER A 79 -23.33 -9.46 3.77
N ASN A 80 -22.70 -9.98 4.84
CA ASN A 80 -22.90 -11.35 5.32
C ASN A 80 -22.71 -12.38 4.20
N ALA A 81 -21.69 -12.15 3.36
CA ALA A 81 -21.38 -12.99 2.22
C ALA A 81 -20.11 -13.82 2.44
N LEU A 82 -20.12 -15.07 2.02
CA LEU A 82 -18.99 -16.00 2.06
C LEU A 82 -18.77 -16.62 0.67
N ARG A 83 -17.51 -16.84 0.26
CA ARG A 83 -17.17 -17.55 -0.99
C ARG A 83 -17.89 -16.97 -2.21
N THR A 84 -17.78 -15.66 -2.36
CA THR A 84 -18.41 -14.93 -3.47
C THR A 84 -17.40 -14.69 -4.59
N SER A 85 -17.83 -14.79 -5.84
CA SER A 85 -16.97 -14.57 -7.02
C SER A 85 -17.50 -13.43 -7.87
N ILE A 86 -16.65 -12.47 -8.20
CA ILE A 86 -16.93 -11.35 -9.12
C ILE A 86 -15.88 -11.39 -10.22
N GLU A 87 -16.24 -11.87 -11.40
CA GLU A 87 -15.27 -12.23 -12.43
C GLU A 87 -15.63 -11.61 -13.77
N ASN A 88 -14.65 -11.03 -14.47
CA ASN A 88 -14.87 -10.44 -15.79
C ASN A 88 -16.07 -9.46 -15.82
N VAL A 89 -16.12 -8.56 -14.83
CA VAL A 89 -17.15 -7.51 -14.77
C VAL A 89 -16.58 -6.15 -15.16
N TYR A 90 -17.44 -5.31 -15.73
CA TYR A 90 -17.12 -3.91 -16.00
C TYR A 90 -18.07 -3.03 -15.19
N VAL A 91 -17.57 -2.27 -14.21
CA VAL A 91 -18.39 -1.41 -13.34
C VAL A 91 -18.04 0.05 -13.58
N ALA A 92 -19.01 0.83 -14.06
CA ALA A 92 -18.82 2.23 -14.42
C ALA A 92 -19.83 3.16 -13.76
N HIS A 93 -19.48 4.46 -13.74
CA HIS A 93 -20.37 5.54 -13.33
C HIS A 93 -20.98 5.35 -11.93
N PHE A 94 -20.23 4.81 -10.97
CA PHE A 94 -20.68 4.87 -9.57
C PHE A 94 -20.55 6.30 -9.03
N SER A 95 -21.39 6.69 -8.07
CA SER A 95 -21.25 7.96 -7.33
C SER A 95 -20.53 7.77 -5.99
N THR A 96 -20.57 6.54 -5.46
CA THR A 96 -19.98 6.15 -4.18
C THR A 96 -18.90 5.09 -4.41
N THR A 97 -19.30 3.81 -4.48
CA THR A 97 -18.38 2.67 -4.54
C THR A 97 -18.72 1.75 -5.72
N GLY A 98 -17.71 1.31 -6.48
CA GLY A 98 -17.90 0.30 -7.53
C GLY A 98 -18.30 -1.06 -6.95
N ILE A 99 -17.41 -1.67 -6.16
CA ILE A 99 -17.69 -2.91 -5.40
C ILE A 99 -17.45 -2.66 -3.92
N ASN A 100 -18.42 -2.98 -3.07
CA ASN A 100 -18.33 -2.84 -1.63
C ASN A 100 -18.45 -4.20 -0.93
N VAL A 101 -17.35 -4.67 -0.34
CA VAL A 101 -17.28 -5.88 0.49
C VAL A 101 -17.27 -5.44 1.95
N HIS A 102 -18.40 -5.63 2.63
CA HIS A 102 -18.59 -5.18 4.01
C HIS A 102 -17.76 -6.02 5.02
N PRO A 103 -17.52 -5.50 6.24
CA PRO A 103 -16.76 -6.21 7.28
C PRO A 103 -17.25 -7.64 7.57
N SER A 104 -18.57 -7.85 7.54
CA SER A 104 -19.21 -9.14 7.80
C SER A 104 -19.11 -10.13 6.63
N SER A 105 -18.29 -9.86 5.62
CA SER A 105 -18.07 -10.76 4.47
C SER A 105 -16.64 -11.27 4.45
N SER A 106 -16.46 -12.50 3.95
CA SER A 106 -15.15 -13.15 3.86
C SER A 106 -15.01 -13.97 2.58
N GLU A 107 -13.78 -14.27 2.18
CA GLU A 107 -13.48 -15.12 1.02
C GLU A 107 -14.16 -14.64 -0.29
N THR A 108 -14.18 -13.33 -0.53
CA THR A 108 -14.62 -12.77 -1.81
C THR A 108 -13.45 -12.73 -2.79
N TYR A 109 -13.65 -13.30 -3.98
CA TYR A 109 -12.69 -13.28 -5.07
C TYR A 109 -13.18 -12.37 -6.19
N ILE A 110 -12.39 -11.35 -6.49
CA ILE A 110 -12.68 -10.39 -7.55
C ILE A 110 -11.56 -10.49 -8.59
N SER A 111 -11.89 -10.83 -9.83
CA SER A 111 -10.89 -11.10 -10.86
C SER A 111 -11.23 -10.56 -12.26
N ASN A 112 -10.18 -10.29 -13.04
CA ASN A 112 -10.26 -9.96 -14.48
C ASN A 112 -11.26 -8.82 -14.80
N SER A 113 -11.36 -7.83 -13.92
CA SER A 113 -12.45 -6.85 -13.94
C SER A 113 -11.94 -5.43 -14.15
N PHE A 114 -12.84 -4.56 -14.61
CA PHE A 114 -12.56 -3.16 -14.91
C PHE A 114 -13.53 -2.28 -14.11
N LEU A 115 -13.01 -1.33 -13.34
CA LEU A 115 -13.83 -0.45 -12.53
C LEU A 115 -13.37 1.00 -12.63
N GLY A 116 -14.30 1.91 -12.92
CA GLY A 116 -13.99 3.32 -12.82
C GLY A 116 -15.18 4.25 -12.77
N GLN A 117 -15.00 5.34 -12.02
CA GLN A 117 -16.06 6.33 -11.83
C GLN A 117 -16.36 7.03 -13.15
N HIS A 118 -15.31 7.46 -13.86
CA HIS A 118 -15.39 8.19 -15.11
C HIS A 118 -14.56 7.49 -16.20
N PRO A 119 -15.17 6.78 -17.17
CA PRO A 119 -14.44 6.09 -18.24
C PRO A 119 -13.64 7.04 -19.15
N THR A 120 -12.42 7.34 -18.74
CA THR A 120 -11.48 8.22 -19.45
C THR A 120 -10.09 7.61 -19.50
N ALA A 121 -9.31 7.99 -20.51
CA ALA A 121 -7.94 7.50 -20.72
C ALA A 121 -6.88 8.46 -20.12
N GLY A 122 -7.26 9.22 -19.09
CA GLY A 122 -6.41 10.25 -18.45
C GLY A 122 -6.51 11.64 -19.10
N ARG A 123 -5.89 12.64 -18.44
CA ARG A 123 -5.93 14.07 -18.80
C ARG A 123 -7.33 14.69 -18.82
N ASP A 124 -8.29 14.06 -18.14
CA ASP A 124 -9.59 14.67 -17.92
C ASP A 124 -9.40 15.97 -17.11
N PRO A 125 -9.85 17.15 -17.62
CA PRO A 125 -9.78 18.41 -16.89
C PRO A 125 -10.46 18.37 -15.52
N HIS A 126 -11.39 17.45 -15.30
CA HIS A 126 -12.15 17.25 -14.07
C HIS A 126 -11.60 16.13 -13.19
N GLU A 127 -10.45 15.54 -13.50
CA GLU A 127 -9.83 14.46 -12.69
C GLU A 127 -9.68 14.85 -11.21
N GLY A 128 -9.38 16.13 -10.95
CA GLY A 128 -9.32 16.69 -9.60
C GLY A 128 -10.61 16.58 -8.79
N ASN A 129 -11.75 16.41 -9.46
CA ASN A 129 -13.08 16.34 -8.85
C ASN A 129 -13.61 14.92 -8.68
N PHE A 130 -12.86 13.89 -9.10
CA PHE A 130 -13.29 12.51 -8.88
C PHE A 130 -13.32 12.22 -7.37
N THR A 131 -14.36 11.50 -6.95
CA THR A 131 -14.72 11.27 -5.54
C THR A 131 -14.92 9.81 -5.17
N GLY A 132 -15.24 8.95 -6.14
CA GLY A 132 -15.64 7.58 -5.87
C GLY A 132 -14.49 6.67 -5.45
N THR A 133 -14.86 5.55 -4.83
CA THR A 133 -13.95 4.44 -4.52
C THR A 133 -14.25 3.28 -5.46
N ALA A 134 -13.28 2.76 -6.20
CA ALA A 134 -13.58 1.66 -7.12
C ALA A 134 -13.91 0.37 -6.35
N ILE A 135 -13.12 0.02 -5.34
CA ILE A 135 -13.37 -1.15 -4.47
C ILE A 135 -13.15 -0.78 -3.01
N ASN A 136 -14.12 -1.12 -2.15
CA ASN A 136 -13.95 -1.14 -0.70
C ASN A 136 -13.90 -2.59 -0.21
N LEU A 137 -12.78 -2.98 0.43
CA LEU A 137 -12.51 -4.29 1.02
C LEU A 137 -12.42 -4.16 2.54
N SER A 138 -13.58 -4.10 3.19
CA SER A 138 -13.66 -4.07 4.65
C SER A 138 -13.75 -5.47 5.27
N GLY A 139 -14.14 -6.47 4.48
CA GLY A 139 -14.14 -7.89 4.86
C GLY A 139 -12.74 -8.53 4.88
N THR A 140 -12.69 -9.82 5.21
CA THR A 140 -11.43 -10.57 5.46
C THR A 140 -11.16 -11.62 4.39
N ASN A 141 -9.90 -12.04 4.26
CA ASN A 141 -9.48 -13.18 3.41
C ASN A 141 -9.92 -13.06 1.93
N ASN A 142 -10.05 -11.85 1.42
CA ASN A 142 -10.44 -11.60 0.04
C ASN A 142 -9.23 -11.65 -0.90
N ALA A 143 -9.48 -11.94 -2.17
CA ALA A 143 -8.46 -11.85 -3.22
C ALA A 143 -8.93 -10.94 -4.35
N LEU A 144 -8.04 -10.04 -4.77
CA LEU A 144 -8.23 -9.18 -5.93
C LEU A 144 -7.13 -9.53 -6.95
N THR A 145 -7.51 -10.06 -8.12
CA THR A 145 -6.55 -10.60 -9.11
C THR A 145 -6.80 -10.03 -10.50
N ASP A 146 -5.79 -9.43 -11.13
CA ASP A 146 -5.88 -8.93 -12.51
C ASP A 146 -7.04 -7.93 -12.72
N VAL A 147 -7.11 -6.92 -11.84
CA VAL A 147 -8.17 -5.91 -11.85
C VAL A 147 -7.61 -4.54 -12.21
N VAL A 148 -8.32 -3.84 -13.09
CA VAL A 148 -7.97 -2.51 -13.57
C VAL A 148 -8.91 -1.47 -12.95
N LEU A 149 -8.32 -0.49 -12.26
CA LEU A 149 -9.03 0.55 -11.51
C LEU A 149 -8.67 1.92 -12.06
N PHE A 150 -9.67 2.67 -12.53
CA PHE A 150 -9.46 3.90 -13.26
C PHE A 150 -10.39 5.03 -12.86
N SER A 151 -9.89 6.25 -13.01
CA SER A 151 -10.64 7.50 -12.86
C SER A 151 -11.57 7.58 -11.64
N SER A 152 -11.18 7.01 -10.51
CA SER A 152 -11.82 7.12 -9.20
C SER A 152 -10.89 7.87 -8.22
N ALA A 153 -11.42 8.44 -7.14
CA ALA A 153 -10.57 9.08 -6.12
C ALA A 153 -9.67 8.06 -5.42
N VAL A 154 -10.24 6.90 -5.08
CA VAL A 154 -9.54 5.77 -4.48
C VAL A 154 -9.71 4.55 -5.38
N GLY A 155 -8.62 3.85 -5.69
CA GLY A 155 -8.69 2.56 -6.37
C GLY A 155 -9.26 1.51 -5.43
N VAL A 156 -8.47 1.08 -4.44
CA VAL A 156 -8.89 0.14 -3.40
C VAL A 156 -8.78 0.77 -2.02
N ASP A 157 -9.86 0.73 -1.25
CA ASP A 157 -9.89 1.05 0.17
C ASP A 157 -9.94 -0.26 0.96
N VAL A 158 -8.95 -0.52 1.80
CA VAL A 158 -8.78 -1.79 2.54
C VAL A 158 -8.81 -1.50 4.03
N SER A 159 -9.78 -2.06 4.74
CA SER A 159 -9.85 -1.98 6.21
C SER A 159 -9.97 -3.34 6.90
N GLY A 160 -10.17 -4.40 6.12
CA GLY A 160 -10.09 -5.79 6.58
C GLY A 160 -8.68 -6.38 6.50
N HIS A 161 -8.50 -7.55 7.09
CA HIS A 161 -7.22 -8.24 7.19
C HIS A 161 -7.15 -9.50 6.29
N GLY A 162 -5.94 -10.02 6.09
CA GLY A 162 -5.72 -11.25 5.32
C GLY A 162 -5.96 -11.13 3.81
N ASN A 163 -6.15 -9.92 3.28
CA ASN A 163 -6.46 -9.71 1.87
C ASN A 163 -5.20 -9.78 0.99
N THR A 164 -5.35 -10.33 -0.22
CA THR A 164 -4.27 -10.38 -1.22
C THR A 164 -4.70 -9.65 -2.50
N LEU A 165 -3.91 -8.67 -2.90
CA LEU A 165 -4.08 -7.89 -4.13
C LEU A 165 -2.91 -8.27 -5.06
N SER A 166 -3.21 -8.88 -6.21
CA SER A 166 -2.24 -9.33 -7.19
C SER A 166 -2.63 -8.86 -8.60
N GLY A 167 -1.70 -8.36 -9.41
CA GLY A 167 -2.04 -7.91 -10.77
C GLY A 167 -2.98 -6.71 -10.81
N VAL A 168 -3.05 -5.92 -9.72
CA VAL A 168 -3.96 -4.76 -9.65
C VAL A 168 -3.31 -3.59 -10.37
N HIS A 169 -3.97 -3.06 -11.39
CA HIS A 169 -3.54 -1.87 -12.11
C HIS A 169 -4.36 -0.66 -11.67
N CYS A 170 -3.76 0.23 -10.89
CA CYS A 170 -4.36 1.50 -10.51
C CYS A 170 -3.85 2.61 -11.44
N TYR A 171 -4.73 3.13 -12.30
CA TYR A 171 -4.55 4.41 -13.00
C TYR A 171 -5.73 5.34 -12.67
N ASN A 172 -6.13 5.34 -11.41
CA ASN A 172 -7.17 6.22 -10.90
C ASN A 172 -6.65 7.66 -10.72
N LYS A 173 -7.46 8.54 -10.11
CA LYS A 173 -7.10 9.94 -9.82
C LYS A 173 -5.66 10.03 -9.32
N ALA A 174 -4.83 10.80 -10.01
CA ALA A 174 -3.41 10.90 -9.70
C ALA A 174 -3.18 11.47 -8.29
N THR A 175 -2.08 11.05 -7.66
CA THR A 175 -1.75 11.50 -6.29
C THR A 175 -1.57 13.01 -6.18
N ARG A 176 -1.09 13.67 -7.24
CA ARG A 176 -1.00 15.15 -7.28
C ARG A 176 -2.35 15.87 -7.14
N PHE A 177 -3.45 15.18 -7.43
CA PHE A 177 -4.81 15.68 -7.25
C PHE A 177 -5.47 15.16 -5.95
N GLY A 178 -4.71 14.48 -5.10
CA GLY A 178 -5.20 13.88 -3.86
C GLY A 178 -5.81 12.49 -4.02
N GLY A 179 -5.64 11.84 -5.18
CA GLY A 179 -6.08 10.46 -5.35
C GLY A 179 -5.11 9.43 -4.76
N THR A 180 -5.63 8.23 -4.47
CA THR A 180 -4.87 7.13 -3.87
C THR A 180 -5.15 5.83 -4.62
N GLY A 181 -4.10 5.06 -4.93
CA GLY A 181 -4.23 3.80 -5.64
C GLY A 181 -4.79 2.74 -4.73
N ILE A 182 -4.08 2.48 -3.64
CA ILE A 182 -4.51 1.53 -2.60
C ILE A 182 -4.35 2.22 -1.25
N TYR A 183 -5.42 2.28 -0.48
CA TYR A 183 -5.44 2.86 0.85
C TYR A 183 -5.68 1.76 1.88
N LEU A 184 -4.69 1.44 2.71
CA LEU A 184 -4.86 0.59 3.89
C LEU A 184 -5.23 1.47 5.09
N ARG A 185 -6.52 1.46 5.41
CA ARG A 185 -7.09 2.09 6.60
C ARG A 185 -7.06 1.12 7.77
N LYS A 186 -7.14 1.69 8.98
CA LYS A 186 -7.17 0.97 10.27
C LYS A 186 -5.77 0.56 10.76
N SER A 187 -5.24 1.39 11.65
CA SER A 187 -4.03 1.12 12.45
C SER A 187 -4.10 -0.27 13.08
N GLY A 188 -2.97 -1.00 13.17
CA GLY A 188 -2.83 -2.18 14.03
C GLY A 188 -3.59 -3.45 13.62
N LEU A 189 -4.39 -3.41 12.56
CA LEU A 189 -5.10 -4.57 12.01
C LEU A 189 -4.70 -4.73 10.55
N GLY A 190 -3.86 -5.73 10.26
CA GLY A 190 -3.36 -5.94 8.91
C GLY A 190 -2.46 -7.15 8.81
N GLN A 191 -2.62 -7.88 7.70
CA GLN A 191 -1.78 -8.97 7.21
C GLN A 191 -1.95 -9.06 5.68
N ASN A 192 -1.95 -7.89 5.04
CA ASN A 192 -2.33 -7.73 3.64
C ASN A 192 -1.12 -7.82 2.72
N ARG A 193 -1.33 -8.35 1.52
CA ARG A 193 -0.31 -8.52 0.48
C ARG A 193 -0.71 -7.72 -0.75
N ILE A 194 0.20 -6.89 -1.25
CA ILE A 194 0.06 -6.18 -2.52
C ILE A 194 1.25 -6.60 -3.38
N ILE A 195 1.00 -7.44 -4.37
CA ILE A 195 2.05 -8.09 -5.15
C ILE A 195 1.81 -7.93 -6.63
N ASN A 196 2.85 -7.96 -7.45
CA ASN A 196 2.75 -7.98 -8.92
C ASN A 196 1.79 -6.91 -9.48
N SER A 197 1.70 -5.75 -8.86
CA SER A 197 0.70 -4.73 -9.17
C SER A 197 1.32 -3.55 -9.93
N TYR A 198 0.50 -2.77 -10.63
CA TYR A 198 0.94 -1.61 -11.40
C TYR A 198 0.24 -0.33 -10.93
N LEU A 199 1.04 0.63 -10.47
CA LEU A 199 0.62 1.88 -9.86
C LEU A 199 1.03 3.04 -10.77
N ASP A 200 0.10 3.55 -11.59
CA ASP A 200 0.37 4.59 -12.59
C ASP A 200 -0.09 5.97 -12.08
N TYR A 201 0.87 6.83 -11.71
CA TYR A 201 0.67 8.16 -11.10
C TYR A 201 -0.06 8.19 -9.75
N THR A 202 -0.30 7.04 -9.15
CA THR A 202 -1.07 6.89 -7.91
C THR A 202 -0.37 5.92 -6.96
N GLY A 203 -0.30 6.26 -5.67
CA GLY A 203 0.50 5.51 -4.69
C GLY A 203 -0.29 4.56 -3.78
N ILE A 204 0.42 3.95 -2.85
CA ILE A 204 -0.13 3.23 -1.70
C ILE A 204 -0.04 4.13 -0.47
N VAL A 205 -1.11 4.20 0.33
CA VAL A 205 -1.09 4.85 1.65
C VAL A 205 -1.46 3.81 2.70
N ALA A 206 -0.70 3.71 3.78
CA ALA A 206 -0.95 2.75 4.85
C ALA A 206 -0.89 3.43 6.23
N GLU A 207 -1.97 3.35 7.01
CA GLU A 207 -2.03 3.88 8.38
C GLU A 207 -1.51 2.85 9.38
N ASP A 208 -0.43 3.18 10.11
CA ASP A 208 0.25 2.31 11.08
C ASP A 208 0.25 0.79 10.73
N PRO A 209 0.85 0.40 9.59
CA PRO A 209 0.67 -0.94 9.07
C PRO A 209 1.29 -2.03 9.96
N LEU A 210 0.56 -3.14 10.08
CA LEU A 210 0.99 -4.41 10.65
C LEU A 210 1.12 -5.45 9.52
N GLN A 211 2.24 -6.17 9.49
CA GLN A 211 2.52 -7.29 8.57
C GLN A 211 2.14 -7.05 7.10
N LEU A 212 2.37 -5.82 6.61
CA LEU A 212 2.12 -5.45 5.21
C LEU A 212 3.27 -5.93 4.33
N HIS A 213 2.95 -6.61 3.23
CA HIS A 213 3.92 -6.99 2.21
C HIS A 213 3.59 -6.34 0.87
N VAL A 214 4.55 -5.57 0.33
CA VAL A 214 4.49 -4.94 -0.99
C VAL A 214 5.68 -5.42 -1.82
N SER A 215 5.42 -6.15 -2.91
CA SER A 215 6.53 -6.66 -3.73
C SER A 215 6.23 -6.81 -5.22
N ASN A 216 7.31 -6.89 -6.01
CA ASN A 216 7.28 -7.14 -7.45
C ASN A 216 6.32 -6.21 -8.23
N SER A 217 6.07 -5.01 -7.70
CA SER A 217 5.13 -4.06 -8.26
C SER A 217 5.87 -2.95 -9.02
N PHE A 218 5.20 -2.37 -10.01
CA PHE A 218 5.72 -1.24 -10.77
C PHE A 218 5.02 0.06 -10.34
N PHE A 219 5.79 1.06 -9.95
CA PHE A 219 5.34 2.39 -9.57
C PHE A 219 5.83 3.39 -10.60
N ARG A 220 4.91 4.03 -11.31
CA ARG A 220 5.22 4.98 -12.39
C ARG A 220 4.72 6.37 -12.04
N GLY A 221 5.44 7.38 -12.53
CA GLY A 221 4.96 8.76 -12.53
C GLY A 221 4.95 9.38 -11.14
N ASP A 222 6.03 9.15 -10.38
CA ASP A 222 6.17 9.59 -8.99
C ASP A 222 5.21 8.89 -8.02
N ALA A 223 4.63 7.73 -8.39
CA ALA A 223 3.91 6.87 -7.46
C ALA A 223 4.85 6.35 -6.34
N PHE A 224 4.36 6.32 -5.11
CA PHE A 224 5.14 5.98 -3.92
C PHE A 224 4.33 5.15 -2.92
N VAL A 225 5.00 4.65 -1.88
CA VAL A 225 4.34 4.11 -0.69
C VAL A 225 4.47 5.09 0.48
N ALA A 226 3.35 5.56 1.02
CA ALA A 226 3.32 6.41 2.20
C ALA A 226 2.90 5.60 3.43
N LEU A 227 3.71 5.71 4.48
CA LEU A 227 3.38 5.21 5.81
C LEU A 227 2.89 6.39 6.64
N LYS A 228 1.62 6.34 7.04
CA LYS A 228 0.96 7.39 7.79
C LYS A 228 0.90 7.00 9.27
N SER A 229 1.51 7.84 10.10
CA SER A 229 1.47 7.71 11.55
C SER A 229 0.12 8.18 12.06
N VAL A 230 -0.62 7.30 12.74
CA VAL A 230 -1.85 7.68 13.47
C VAL A 230 -1.64 7.49 14.97
N LYS A 231 -1.22 6.29 15.36
CA LYS A 231 -0.73 5.90 16.69
C LYS A 231 0.80 5.82 16.71
N GLY A 232 1.45 5.83 15.55
CA GLY A 232 2.90 5.84 15.40
C GLY A 232 3.52 4.46 15.53
N VAL A 233 2.86 3.43 14.98
CA VAL A 233 3.32 2.04 15.03
C VAL A 233 3.50 1.50 13.61
N VAL A 234 4.66 0.93 13.30
CA VAL A 234 4.90 0.16 12.07
C VAL A 234 5.55 -1.16 12.46
N SER A 235 4.97 -2.27 12.06
CA SER A 235 5.44 -3.59 12.48
C SER A 235 5.34 -4.63 11.37
N GLY A 236 6.44 -5.32 11.04
CA GLY A 236 6.42 -6.41 10.06
C GLY A 236 6.22 -5.96 8.61
N VAL A 237 6.66 -4.75 8.25
CA VAL A 237 6.42 -4.19 6.92
C VAL A 237 7.57 -4.51 5.98
N ASN A 238 7.24 -5.08 4.83
CA ASN A 238 8.17 -5.42 3.76
C ASN A 238 7.78 -4.66 2.50
N ILE A 239 8.66 -3.83 1.95
CA ILE A 239 8.52 -3.21 0.63
C ILE A 239 9.77 -3.54 -0.18
N VAL A 240 9.67 -4.60 -0.98
CA VAL A 240 10.83 -5.27 -1.56
C VAL A 240 10.66 -5.55 -3.05
N ASP A 241 11.76 -5.52 -3.79
CA ASP A 241 11.80 -5.98 -5.19
C ASP A 241 10.81 -5.26 -6.13
N ASN A 242 10.49 -3.99 -5.84
CA ASN A 242 9.63 -3.17 -6.69
C ASN A 242 10.46 -2.33 -7.66
N THR A 243 9.84 -1.90 -8.76
CA THR A 243 10.42 -0.92 -9.70
C THR A 243 9.73 0.43 -9.54
N PHE A 244 10.49 1.50 -9.41
CA PHE A 244 10.00 2.89 -9.29
C PHE A 244 10.57 3.74 -10.42
N SER A 245 9.71 4.49 -11.11
CA SER A 245 10.09 5.44 -12.16
C SER A 245 9.36 6.77 -11.97
N GLY A 246 10.11 7.87 -11.90
CA GLY A 246 9.59 9.21 -11.60
C GLY A 246 10.21 10.35 -12.40
N SER A 247 9.91 11.56 -11.98
CA SER A 247 10.18 12.80 -12.74
C SER A 247 11.44 13.55 -12.32
N SER A 248 12.28 12.95 -11.46
CA SER A 248 13.49 13.55 -10.88
C SER A 248 13.24 14.80 -10.02
N LYS A 249 12.02 14.96 -9.49
CA LYS A 249 11.62 16.09 -8.62
C LYS A 249 11.87 15.86 -7.13
N GLY A 250 12.61 14.82 -6.78
CA GLY A 250 12.96 14.51 -5.38
C GLY A 250 11.90 13.72 -4.61
N THR A 251 10.90 13.15 -5.28
CA THR A 251 9.91 12.26 -4.64
C THR A 251 10.60 10.99 -4.13
N GLY A 252 10.43 10.66 -2.85
CA GLY A 252 10.91 9.41 -2.27
C GLY A 252 10.00 8.23 -2.61
N ILE A 253 10.59 7.07 -2.87
CA ILE A 253 9.85 5.82 -3.13
C ILE A 253 9.02 5.38 -1.92
N VAL A 254 9.49 5.71 -0.71
CA VAL A 254 8.79 5.52 0.55
C VAL A 254 8.77 6.84 1.30
N GLN A 255 7.60 7.23 1.83
CA GLN A 255 7.38 8.48 2.54
C GLN A 255 6.84 8.22 3.94
N LEU A 256 7.31 9.00 4.91
CA LEU A 256 6.79 8.99 6.28
C LEU A 256 5.87 10.20 6.45
N GLN A 257 4.56 9.96 6.55
CA GLN A 257 3.56 10.98 6.83
C GLN A 257 3.31 11.04 8.33
N GLN A 258 3.91 12.03 8.99
CA GLN A 258 3.90 12.17 10.45
C GLN A 258 3.14 13.41 10.95
N SER A 259 2.20 13.92 10.15
CA SER A 259 1.41 15.12 10.51
C SER A 259 0.62 14.94 11.80
N ASN A 260 0.24 13.70 12.15
CA ASN A 260 -0.48 13.35 13.38
C ASN A 260 0.46 12.96 14.54
N GLY A 261 1.77 13.05 14.33
CA GLY A 261 2.80 12.68 15.30
C GLY A 261 3.84 11.71 14.73
N PRO A 262 5.01 11.58 15.38
CA PRO A 262 6.10 10.74 14.91
C PRO A 262 5.80 9.24 15.07
N PHE A 263 6.48 8.41 14.28
CA PHE A 263 6.54 6.98 14.56
C PHE A 263 7.36 6.70 15.83
N LYS A 264 6.73 6.02 16.79
CA LYS A 264 7.31 5.70 18.10
C LYS A 264 7.77 4.25 18.17
N LYS A 265 7.04 3.34 17.51
CA LYS A 265 7.30 1.90 17.51
C LYS A 265 7.49 1.43 16.08
N LEU A 266 8.65 0.85 15.82
CA LEU A 266 9.11 0.45 14.49
C LEU A 266 9.77 -0.91 14.69
N ILE A 267 9.20 -1.98 14.14
CA ILE A 267 9.59 -3.36 14.45
C ILE A 267 9.62 -4.18 13.15
N LYS A 268 10.69 -4.94 12.90
CA LYS A 268 10.80 -5.89 11.77
C LYS A 268 10.44 -5.26 10.42
N LEU A 269 11.32 -4.42 9.88
CA LEU A 269 11.05 -3.60 8.71
C LEU A 269 12.07 -3.83 7.59
N LEU A 270 11.62 -4.30 6.43
CA LEU A 270 12.52 -4.61 5.32
C LEU A 270 12.18 -3.77 4.08
N TRP A 271 13.11 -2.89 3.71
CA TRP A 271 13.08 -2.15 2.44
C TRP A 271 14.38 -2.43 1.69
N THR A 272 14.32 -3.32 0.71
CA THR A 272 15.50 -3.76 -0.06
C THR A 272 15.10 -4.21 -1.46
N GLY A 273 16.07 -4.33 -2.37
CA GLY A 273 15.85 -4.87 -3.72
C GLY A 273 15.04 -3.98 -4.67
N ASN A 274 14.65 -2.78 -4.25
CA ASN A 274 13.90 -1.86 -5.12
C ASN A 274 14.82 -1.23 -6.20
N SER A 275 14.36 -1.26 -7.45
CA SER A 275 14.99 -0.55 -8.58
C SER A 275 14.37 0.83 -8.74
N VAL A 276 15.18 1.88 -8.84
CA VAL A 276 14.69 3.27 -8.77
C VAL A 276 15.32 4.14 -9.87
N GLU A 277 14.46 4.76 -10.69
CA GLU A 277 14.84 5.75 -11.70
C GLU A 277 14.05 7.05 -11.48
N GLY A 278 14.73 8.20 -11.47
CA GLY A 278 14.08 9.51 -11.34
C GLY A 278 13.36 9.77 -10.01
N MET A 279 13.65 8.98 -8.97
CA MET A 279 13.11 9.13 -7.61
C MET A 279 14.20 8.94 -6.56
N ASN A 280 13.94 9.39 -5.33
CA ASN A 280 14.86 9.21 -4.21
C ASN A 280 14.70 7.80 -3.63
N ASN A 281 15.75 6.98 -3.77
CA ASN A 281 15.81 5.66 -3.17
C ASN A 281 15.73 5.73 -1.64
N LYS A 282 15.03 4.78 -1.01
CA LYS A 282 14.89 4.64 0.44
C LYS A 282 15.02 3.18 0.86
N ALA A 283 15.77 2.93 1.92
CA ALA A 283 16.03 1.58 2.43
C ALA A 283 16.21 1.54 3.95
N THR A 284 16.09 0.35 4.55
CA THR A 284 16.57 0.08 5.93
C THR A 284 17.93 -0.59 5.98
N VAL A 285 18.37 -1.18 4.86
CA VAL A 285 19.70 -1.73 4.70
C VAL A 285 20.40 -0.97 3.59
N ALA A 286 21.60 -0.47 3.85
CA ALA A 286 22.36 0.30 2.86
C ALA A 286 23.83 -0.07 2.86
N LYS A 287 24.46 0.06 1.69
CA LYS A 287 25.91 -0.10 1.50
C LYS A 287 26.48 1.22 1.00
N GLY A 288 27.66 1.58 1.50
CA GLY A 288 28.34 2.82 1.13
C GLY A 288 29.84 2.68 1.25
N ALA A 289 30.56 3.57 0.57
CA ALA A 289 32.01 3.63 0.65
C ALA A 289 32.48 5.08 0.72
N VAL A 290 33.59 5.32 1.41
CA VAL A 290 34.29 6.60 1.39
C VAL A 290 35.77 6.35 1.24
N GLN A 291 36.39 7.05 0.29
CA GLN A 291 37.84 7.11 0.14
C GLN A 291 38.36 8.39 0.77
N GLY A 292 39.48 8.31 1.47
CA GLY A 292 40.08 9.49 2.09
C GLY A 292 41.53 9.28 2.51
N ASN A 293 42.13 10.36 3.01
CA ASN A 293 43.43 10.35 3.66
C ASN A 293 43.33 11.07 5.01
N GLY A 294 43.71 10.39 6.08
CA GLY A 294 43.65 10.95 7.44
C GLY A 294 43.38 9.87 8.47
N THR A 295 42.82 10.30 9.61
CA THR A 295 42.54 9.43 10.76
C THR A 295 41.05 9.12 10.96
N SER A 296 40.17 9.65 10.11
CA SER A 296 38.72 9.54 10.25
C SER A 296 38.05 9.46 8.88
N PHE A 297 37.12 8.52 8.75
CA PHE A 297 36.41 8.20 7.53
C PHE A 297 34.92 8.17 7.84
N THR A 298 34.13 9.03 7.18
CA THR A 298 32.69 9.13 7.40
C THR A 298 31.93 8.67 6.17
N VAL A 299 31.14 7.60 6.31
CA VAL A 299 30.18 7.17 5.29
C VAL A 299 28.81 7.74 5.67
N ASP A 300 28.22 8.58 4.81
CA ASP A 300 26.94 9.23 5.05
C ASP A 300 25.79 8.46 4.40
N PHE A 301 24.88 7.94 5.22
CA PHE A 301 23.71 7.19 4.80
C PHE A 301 22.40 7.99 4.85
N ASN A 302 22.42 9.28 5.20
CA ASN A 302 21.20 10.12 5.23
C ASN A 302 20.40 10.14 3.91
N PRO A 303 21.03 10.14 2.71
CA PRO A 303 20.27 10.14 1.47
C PRO A 303 19.38 8.90 1.30
N VAL A 304 19.84 7.75 1.82
CA VAL A 304 19.24 6.43 1.54
C VAL A 304 18.42 5.89 2.70
N LEU A 305 18.87 6.05 3.95
CA LEU A 305 18.17 5.48 5.09
C LEU A 305 16.83 6.19 5.34
N LEU A 306 15.79 5.40 5.60
CA LEU A 306 14.44 5.90 5.79
C LEU A 306 14.26 6.59 7.14
N PHE A 307 14.76 5.98 8.21
CA PHE A 307 14.60 6.54 9.56
C PHE A 307 15.81 7.36 9.97
N PRO A 308 15.61 8.52 10.61
CA PRO A 308 16.70 9.30 11.17
C PRO A 308 17.33 8.57 12.37
N ASN A 309 18.67 8.53 12.39
CA ASN A 309 19.47 8.12 13.55
C ASN A 309 19.09 6.75 14.16
N ARG A 310 18.91 5.75 13.30
CA ARG A 310 18.38 4.44 13.70
C ARG A 310 19.24 3.26 13.27
N ILE A 311 20.52 3.47 12.98
CA ILE A 311 21.44 2.37 12.67
C ILE A 311 21.57 1.47 13.92
N ARG A 312 21.24 0.18 13.77
CA ARG A 312 21.33 -0.85 14.82
C ARG A 312 22.52 -1.75 14.63
N HIS A 313 22.85 -2.09 13.39
CA HIS A 313 23.99 -2.94 13.05
C HIS A 313 24.85 -2.28 11.99
N VAL A 314 26.18 -2.47 12.14
CA VAL A 314 27.19 -1.99 11.19
C VAL A 314 28.19 -3.10 10.96
N GLN A 315 28.48 -3.37 9.70
CA GLN A 315 29.64 -4.13 9.26
C GLN A 315 30.49 -3.23 8.38
N TYR A 316 31.80 -3.19 8.63
CA TYR A 316 32.70 -2.39 7.79
C TYR A 316 33.99 -3.15 7.47
N SER A 317 34.64 -2.73 6.39
CA SER A 317 36.01 -3.10 6.03
C SER A 317 36.79 -1.84 5.67
N LEU A 318 38.11 -1.88 5.87
CA LEU A 318 39.03 -0.81 5.54
C LEU A 318 40.14 -1.38 4.66
N ILE A 319 40.34 -0.78 3.49
CA ILE A 319 41.41 -1.14 2.56
C ILE A 319 42.38 0.03 2.46
N ALA A 320 43.59 -0.13 3.00
CA ALA A 320 44.64 0.87 2.89
C ALA A 320 45.40 0.74 1.57
N THR A 321 45.71 1.86 0.91
CA THR A 321 46.23 1.85 -0.47
C THR A 321 47.69 1.39 -0.59
N ASN A 322 48.48 1.45 0.49
CA ASN A 322 49.93 1.20 0.47
C ASN A 322 50.35 -0.02 1.31
N GLY A 323 49.46 -1.00 1.51
CA GLY A 323 49.75 -2.18 2.35
C GLY A 323 49.89 -1.86 3.85
N ALA A 324 49.47 -0.67 4.28
CA ALA A 324 49.46 -0.30 5.68
C ALA A 324 48.36 -1.05 6.46
N PHE A 325 48.65 -1.44 7.70
CA PHE A 325 47.69 -2.09 8.59
C PHE A 325 47.48 -1.25 9.86
N PRO A 326 46.77 -0.11 9.77
CA PRO A 326 46.48 0.71 10.93
C PRO A 326 45.51 -0.02 11.87
N ASN A 327 45.62 0.24 13.17
CA ASN A 327 44.56 -0.12 14.10
C ASN A 327 43.35 0.76 13.80
N HIS A 328 42.17 0.16 13.64
CA HIS A 328 40.95 0.86 13.27
C HIS A 328 39.78 0.48 14.18
N VAL A 329 38.84 1.40 14.36
CA VAL A 329 37.67 1.21 15.23
C VAL A 329 36.46 1.98 14.71
N LEU A 330 35.27 1.40 14.88
CA LEU A 330 34.00 2.11 14.72
C LEU A 330 33.85 3.12 15.86
N ARG A 331 33.80 4.42 15.55
CA ARG A 331 33.69 5.50 16.53
C ARG A 331 32.26 5.95 16.77
N SER A 332 31.44 6.02 15.73
CA SER A 332 30.08 6.56 15.83
C SER A 332 29.20 6.04 14.69
N VAL A 333 27.89 5.99 14.98
CA VAL A 333 26.81 5.69 14.03
C VAL A 333 25.72 6.77 14.04
N SER A 334 25.97 7.90 14.71
CA SER A 334 24.98 8.96 14.92
C SER A 334 24.62 9.68 13.61
N ASN A 335 23.40 10.20 13.54
CA ASN A 335 22.89 10.96 12.39
C ASN A 335 23.01 10.19 11.07
N ASN A 336 22.78 8.87 11.10
CA ASN A 336 22.93 7.97 9.95
C ASN A 336 24.32 8.06 9.29
N ARG A 337 25.36 8.33 10.07
CA ARG A 337 26.74 8.42 9.60
C ARG A 337 27.60 7.40 10.33
N VAL A 338 28.28 6.56 9.57
CA VAL A 338 29.26 5.62 10.11
C VAL A 338 30.63 6.29 10.10
N VAL A 339 31.22 6.45 11.28
CA VAL A 339 32.55 7.03 11.45
C VAL A 339 33.53 5.95 11.86
N VAL A 340 34.49 5.65 11.00
CA VAL A 340 35.61 4.75 11.30
C VAL A 340 36.85 5.60 11.51
N ALA A 341 37.59 5.36 12.59
CA ALA A 341 38.84 6.05 12.86
C ALA A 341 40.02 5.09 12.90
N THR A 342 41.18 5.61 12.52
CA THR A 342 42.46 4.91 12.57
C THR A 342 43.39 5.56 13.60
N ASN A 343 44.35 4.81 14.13
CA ASN A 343 45.34 5.33 15.07
C ASN A 343 46.40 6.22 14.43
N VAL A 344 46.61 6.09 13.12
CA VAL A 344 47.57 6.88 12.33
C VAL A 344 46.91 7.38 11.05
N PRO A 345 47.38 8.51 10.48
CA PRO A 345 46.96 8.95 9.16
C PRO A 345 47.24 7.87 8.12
N VAL A 346 46.22 7.51 7.34
CA VAL A 346 46.32 6.52 6.27
C VAL A 346 45.48 6.96 5.08
N SER A 347 45.95 6.66 3.87
CA SER A 347 45.10 6.68 2.68
C SER A 347 44.37 5.34 2.58
N ALA A 348 43.05 5.37 2.66
CA ALA A 348 42.23 4.17 2.68
C ALA A 348 40.84 4.39 2.08
N THR A 349 40.19 3.28 1.73
CA THR A 349 38.77 3.22 1.43
C THR A 349 38.06 2.42 2.52
N VAL A 350 37.02 3.00 3.10
CA VAL A 350 36.13 2.32 4.06
C VAL A 350 34.86 1.93 3.33
N PHE A 351 34.51 0.65 3.38
CA PHE A 351 33.22 0.13 2.94
C PHE A 351 32.38 -0.20 4.16
N ALA A 352 31.13 0.25 4.21
CA ALA A 352 30.21 0.00 5.31
C ALA A 352 28.88 -0.53 4.80
N THR A 353 28.31 -1.49 5.53
CA THR A 353 26.93 -1.95 5.42
C THR A 353 26.23 -1.65 6.74
N VAL A 354 25.02 -1.11 6.68
CA VAL A 354 24.23 -0.71 7.86
C VAL A 354 22.83 -1.30 7.79
N ASP A 355 22.25 -1.61 8.95
CA ASP A 355 20.86 -2.07 9.12
C ASP A 355 20.18 -1.24 10.23
N GLN A 356 18.90 -0.92 10.05
CA GLN A 356 18.06 -0.17 11.01
C GLN A 356 17.12 -1.04 11.85
N ASN A 357 17.17 -2.37 11.70
CA ASN A 357 16.37 -3.32 12.47
C ASN A 357 17.00 -3.78 13.78
#